data_AF-A0A2K8T0T4-F1
#
_entry.id   AF-A0A2K8T0T4-F1
#
_cell.length_a   1.000
_cell.length_b   1.000
_cell.length_c   1.000
_cell.angle_alpha   90.00
_cell.angle_beta   90.00
_cell.angle_gamma   90.00
#
_symmetry.space_group_name_H-M   'P 1'
#
loop_
_entity.id
_entity.type
_entity.pdbx_description
1 polymer ?
#
loop_
_entity_poly.entity_id
_entity_poly.type
_entity_poly.pdbx_seq_one_letter_code
_entity_poly.pdbx_strand_id
1 'polypeptide(L)'
;MGLPLNWRDETSGELPRAVFKYFSSQQLTAEEISLIAEYCQHYINAPCWDASGGFPDELAALRESAKSLSSVGEINQWVNSCLEIAIDPF
;
A
#
# COMPACT_ATOMS: atom_id res chain seq x y z
N MET A 1 -9.15 5.87 -13.96
CA MET A 1 -9.63 6.12 -12.58
C MET A 1 -8.44 5.83 -11.68
N GLY A 2 -7.96 6.80 -10.91
CA GLY A 2 -6.84 6.60 -9.98
C GLY A 2 -7.35 6.01 -8.67
N LEU A 3 -6.52 5.21 -8.00
CA LEU A 3 -6.80 4.77 -6.64
C LEU A 3 -6.75 5.99 -5.70
N PRO A 4 -7.59 6.06 -4.67
CA PRO A 4 -7.50 7.12 -3.67
C PRO A 4 -6.28 6.92 -2.77
N LEU A 5 -5.85 7.98 -2.08
CA LEU A 5 -4.84 7.89 -1.00
C LEU A 5 -5.38 7.25 0.27
N ASN A 6 -6.70 7.19 0.41
CA ASN A 6 -7.38 6.43 1.44
C ASN A 6 -8.23 5.38 0.76
N TRP A 7 -7.86 4.11 0.91
CA TRP A 7 -8.54 2.98 0.28
C TRP A 7 -10.06 2.93 0.54
N ARG A 8 -10.54 3.54 1.63
CA ARG A 8 -11.97 3.63 1.97
C ARG A 8 -12.78 4.54 1.06
N ASP A 9 -12.11 5.46 0.37
CA ASP A 9 -12.75 6.42 -0.54
C ASP A 9 -12.90 5.85 -1.96
N GLU A 10 -12.50 4.60 -2.18
CA GLU A 10 -12.59 3.92 -3.47
C GLU A 10 -14.04 3.50 -3.75
N THR A 11 -14.56 3.86 -4.92
CA THR A 11 -16.01 3.81 -5.21
C THR A 11 -16.50 2.52 -5.85
N SER A 12 -15.63 1.69 -6.44
CA SER A 12 -16.02 0.39 -7.00
C SER A 12 -16.27 -0.65 -5.90
N GLY A 13 -15.64 -0.49 -4.74
CA GLY A 13 -15.73 -1.40 -3.60
C GLY A 13 -14.77 -2.58 -3.68
N GLU A 14 -14.01 -2.72 -4.77
CA GLU A 14 -13.08 -3.84 -4.97
C GLU A 14 -11.87 -3.74 -4.05
N LEU A 15 -11.27 -2.54 -3.95
CA LEU A 15 -10.13 -2.30 -3.06
C LEU A 15 -10.55 -2.42 -1.58
N PRO A 16 -11.64 -1.79 -1.11
CA PRO A 16 -12.14 -2.00 0.24
C PRO A 16 -12.34 -3.47 0.57
N ARG A 17 -12.96 -4.24 -0.34
CA ARG A 17 -13.16 -5.68 -0.13
C ARG A 17 -11.83 -6.42 0.00
N ALA A 18 -10.87 -6.16 -0.88
CA ALA A 18 -9.55 -6.79 -0.82
C ALA A 18 -8.83 -6.45 0.50
N VAL A 19 -8.86 -5.18 0.92
CA VAL A 19 -8.26 -4.71 2.18
C VAL A 19 -8.95 -5.35 3.40
N PHE A 20 -10.29 -5.47 3.41
CA PHE A 20 -11.00 -6.18 4.48
C PHE A 20 -10.60 -7.65 4.57
N LYS A 21 -10.45 -8.33 3.43
CA LYS A 21 -9.99 -9.72 3.39
C LYS A 21 -8.56 -9.86 3.91
N TYR A 22 -7.68 -8.93 3.53
CA TYR A 22 -6.31 -8.84 4.01
C TYR A 22 -6.26 -8.74 5.54
N PHE A 23 -6.98 -7.78 6.14
CA PHE A 23 -7.05 -7.64 7.60
C PHE A 23 -7.68 -8.82 8.31
N SER A 24 -8.65 -9.48 7.67
CA SER A 24 -9.32 -10.66 8.22
C SER A 24 -8.47 -11.94 8.10
N SER A 25 -7.23 -11.84 7.59
CA SER A 25 -6.36 -12.98 7.29
C SER A 25 -7.02 -14.04 6.40
N GLN A 26 -7.93 -13.60 5.52
CA GLN A 26 -8.59 -14.48 4.57
C GLN A 26 -7.69 -14.72 3.35
N GLN A 27 -7.93 -15.81 2.64
CA GLN A 27 -7.22 -16.09 1.40
C GLN A 27 -7.59 -15.07 0.32
N LEU A 28 -6.58 -14.34 -0.14
CA LEU A 28 -6.69 -13.37 -1.24
C LEU A 28 -6.47 -14.06 -2.59
N THR A 29 -7.18 -13.62 -3.62
CA THR A 29 -6.88 -14.02 -5.01
C THR A 29 -5.66 -13.24 -5.53
N ALA A 30 -5.08 -13.70 -6.64
CA ALA A 30 -3.99 -12.98 -7.29
C ALA A 30 -4.40 -11.55 -7.72
N GLU A 31 -5.64 -11.38 -8.15
CA GLU A 31 -6.21 -10.07 -8.52
C GLU A 31 -6.35 -9.16 -7.30
N GLU A 32 -6.84 -9.68 -6.16
CA GLU A 32 -6.96 -8.92 -4.91
C GLU A 32 -5.57 -8.52 -4.37
N ILE A 33 -4.56 -9.39 -4.52
CA ILE A 33 -3.17 -9.07 -4.17
C ILE A 33 -2.62 -7.97 -5.09
N SER A 34 -2.83 -8.07 -6.41
CA SER A 34 -2.42 -7.05 -7.38
C SER A 34 -3.05 -5.70 -7.04
N LEU A 35 -4.34 -5.69 -6.71
CA LEU A 35 -5.07 -4.46 -6.39
C LEU A 35 -4.52 -3.78 -5.11
N ILE A 36 -4.19 -4.56 -4.08
CA ILE A 36 -3.57 -4.02 -2.85
C ILE A 36 -2.15 -3.52 -3.16
N ALA A 37 -1.36 -4.24 -3.96
CA ALA A 37 -0.02 -3.83 -4.37
C ALA A 37 -0.04 -2.51 -5.15
N GLU A 38 -0.97 -2.36 -6.11
CA GLU A 38 -1.19 -1.13 -6.87
C GLU A 38 -1.58 0.04 -5.95
N TYR A 39 -2.42 -0.21 -4.95
CA TYR A 39 -2.75 0.79 -3.94
C TYR A 39 -1.53 1.22 -3.12
N CYS A 40 -0.73 0.26 -2.60
CA CYS A 40 0.48 0.55 -1.83
C CYS A 40 1.48 1.38 -2.66
N GLN A 41 1.68 1.00 -3.93
CA GLN A 41 2.51 1.74 -4.86
C GLN A 41 1.95 3.15 -5.11
N HIS A 42 0.64 3.30 -5.29
CA HIS A 42 0.03 4.60 -5.48
C HIS A 42 0.22 5.50 -4.25
N TYR A 43 -0.03 4.95 -3.05
CA TYR A 43 0.05 5.64 -1.77
C TYR A 43 1.46 6.23 -1.52
N ILE A 44 2.51 5.43 -1.67
CA ILE A 44 3.89 5.87 -1.34
C ILE A 44 4.51 6.81 -2.39
N ASN A 45 3.92 6.84 -3.59
CA ASN A 45 4.30 7.79 -4.65
C ASN A 45 3.51 9.10 -4.57
N ALA A 46 2.65 9.28 -3.56
CA ALA A 46 1.91 10.53 -3.37
C ALA A 46 2.87 11.71 -3.09
N PRO A 47 2.64 12.89 -3.71
CA PRO A 47 3.54 14.03 -3.58
C PRO A 47 3.52 14.66 -2.17
N CYS A 48 2.53 14.33 -1.34
CA CYS A 48 2.48 14.80 0.05
C CYS A 48 3.69 14.30 0.86
N TRP A 49 4.26 13.13 0.53
CA TRP A 49 5.42 12.59 1.22
C TRP A 49 6.68 13.42 1.00
N ASP A 50 6.85 13.98 -0.20
CA ASP A 50 8.03 14.80 -0.55
C ASP A 50 7.99 16.17 0.15
N ALA A 51 6.80 16.69 0.46
CA ALA A 51 6.62 17.96 1.16
C ALA A 51 6.94 17.89 2.67
N SER A 52 6.94 16.68 3.24
CA SER A 52 7.13 16.45 4.69
C SER A 52 8.55 16.67 5.19
N GLY A 53 9.55 16.74 4.30
CA GLY A 53 10.95 17.01 4.65
C GLY A 53 11.67 15.94 5.49
N GLY A 54 11.06 14.78 5.72
CA GLY A 54 11.61 13.69 6.53
C GLY A 54 11.84 12.41 5.73
N PHE A 55 12.93 11.70 6.04
CA PHE A 55 13.29 10.35 5.58
C PHE A 55 13.32 10.11 4.06
N PRO A 56 14.07 10.91 3.28
CA PRO A 56 14.10 10.78 1.81
C PRO A 56 14.67 9.43 1.35
N ASP A 57 15.64 8.86 2.07
CA ASP A 57 16.28 7.61 1.71
C ASP A 57 15.37 6.41 2.02
N GLU A 58 14.70 6.42 3.18
CA GLU A 58 13.74 5.40 3.58
C GLU A 58 12.50 5.43 2.68
N LEU A 59 12.00 6.63 2.33
CA LEU A 59 10.92 6.78 1.34
C LEU A 59 11.32 6.24 -0.03
N ALA A 60 12.54 6.51 -0.49
CA ALA A 60 13.05 5.95 -1.75
C ALA A 60 13.09 4.41 -1.70
N ALA A 61 13.55 3.82 -0.59
CA ALA A 61 13.56 2.37 -0.41
C ALA A 61 12.15 1.75 -0.39
N LEU A 62 11.19 2.42 0.26
CA LEU A 62 9.78 1.99 0.26
C LEU A 62 9.15 2.08 -1.14
N ARG A 63 9.49 3.12 -1.92
CA ARG A 63 9.03 3.28 -3.31
C ARG A 63 9.59 2.19 -4.22
N GLU A 64 10.86 1.82 -4.07
CA GLU A 64 11.45 0.73 -4.85
C GLU A 64 10.86 -0.62 -4.49
N SER A 65 10.71 -0.92 -3.20
CA SER A 65 10.13 -2.20 -2.75
C SER A 65 8.65 -2.36 -3.12
N ALA A 66 7.87 -1.26 -3.16
CA ALA A 66 6.48 -1.30 -3.57
C ALA A 66 6.28 -1.80 -5.03
N LYS A 67 7.29 -1.65 -5.91
CA LYS A 67 7.21 -2.06 -7.33
C LYS A 67 7.19 -3.57 -7.54
N SER A 68 7.63 -4.35 -6.55
CA SER A 68 7.76 -5.81 -6.65
C SER A 68 6.80 -6.58 -5.75
N LEU A 69 5.80 -5.92 -5.15
CA LEU A 69 4.81 -6.58 -4.31
C LEU A 69 3.95 -7.53 -5.13
N SER A 70 4.01 -8.82 -4.80
CA SER A 70 3.30 -9.88 -5.54
C SER A 70 2.65 -10.92 -4.63
N SER A 71 2.81 -10.78 -3.31
CA SER A 71 2.29 -11.73 -2.32
C SER A 71 1.89 -11.03 -1.02
N VAL A 72 1.02 -11.68 -0.25
CA VAL A 72 0.60 -11.22 1.09
C VAL A 72 1.79 -11.07 2.03
N GLY A 73 2.79 -11.94 1.93
CA GLY A 73 4.00 -11.88 2.74
C GLY A 73 4.82 -10.63 2.45
N GLU A 74 5.01 -10.29 1.17
CA GLU A 74 5.72 -9.07 0.75
C GLU A 74 4.94 -7.82 1.16
N ILE A 75 3.61 -7.82 1.01
CA ILE A 75 2.75 -6.70 1.46
C ILE A 75 2.91 -6.51 2.97
N ASN A 76 2.85 -7.57 3.78
CA ASN A 76 3.05 -7.49 5.23
C ASN A 76 4.43 -6.92 5.60
N GLN A 77 5.48 -7.38 4.93
CA GLN A 77 6.83 -6.88 5.17
C GLN A 77 6.94 -5.40 4.83
N TRP A 78 6.37 -5.00 3.69
CA TRP A 78 6.36 -3.61 3.25
C TRP A 78 5.60 -2.69 4.22
N VAL A 79 4.42 -3.12 4.68
CA VAL A 79 3.64 -2.37 5.70
C VAL A 79 4.43 -2.21 6.98
N ASN A 80 5.11 -3.26 7.46
CA ASN A 80 5.95 -3.15 8.65
C ASN A 80 7.07 -2.12 8.46
N SER A 81 7.72 -2.09 7.30
CA SER A 81 8.73 -1.07 6.97
C SER A 81 8.15 0.35 6.91
N CYS A 82 6.90 0.52 6.44
CA CYS A 82 6.22 1.81 6.52
C CYS A 82 6.01 2.26 7.98
N LEU A 83 5.56 1.34 8.84
CA LEU A 83 5.28 1.63 10.24
C LEU A 83 6.56 2.00 11.03
N GLU A 84 7.72 1.46 10.66
CA GLU A 84 9.02 1.84 11.27
C GLU A 84 9.36 3.33 11.12
N ILE A 85 8.85 3.98 10.07
CA ILE A 85 9.00 5.42 9.85
C ILE A 85 7.71 6.22 10.07
N ALA A 86 6.77 5.64 10.84
CA ALA A 86 5.48 6.24 11.19
C ALA A 86 4.57 6.57 9.99
N ILE A 87 4.66 5.79 8.91
CA ILE A 87 3.72 5.83 7.78
C ILE A 87 2.75 4.65 7.90
N ASP A 88 1.45 4.94 7.89
CA ASP A 88 0.40 3.92 7.89
C ASP A 88 -0.41 3.96 6.58
N PRO A 89 -0.23 2.98 5.68
CA PRO A 89 -0.98 2.91 4.44
C PRO A 89 -2.46 2.50 4.63
N PHE A 90 -2.93 2.05 5.80
CA PHE A 90 -4.27 1.48 5.97
C PHE A 90 -5.15 2.07 7.08
#